data_AF-A0A0P8UZ68-F1
#
_entry.id   AF-A0A0P8UZ68-F1
#
_cell.length_a   1.000
_cell.length_b   1.000
_cell.length_c   1.000
_cell.angle_alpha   90.00
_cell.angle_beta   90.00
_cell.angle_gamma   90.00
#
_symmetry.space_group_name_H-M   'P 1'
#
loop_
_entity.id
_entity.type
_entity.pdbx_description
1 polymer ?
#
loop_
_entity_poly.entity_id
_entity_poly.type
_entity_poly.pdbx_seq_one_letter_code
_entity_poly.pdbx_strand_id
1 'polypeptide(L)'
;MNINYIRKKISNRKGRALGIEKDFSVLLPLIKVKDELHILYEVRSKKLDTQPGEISFPGGMVENGETYKDAAVRETIEELNIGKENIAIIGELDYIMTPFNISIYPFVGLLKDLKTDSIDFNYDEVEEIFTVPLSFFIESEPLKYYIHIEPRTDDDFPYHLIQNGKDYNWRKGKYPVYFYKYEDYIIWGITARITKNFIDIIKSST
;
A
#
# COMPACT_ATOMS: atom_id res chain seq x y z
N MET A 1 28.90 -30.93 1.41
CA MET A 1 27.50 -30.57 1.76
C MET A 1 26.60 -31.73 1.32
N ASN A 2 25.67 -32.22 2.14
CA ASN A 2 24.84 -33.40 1.82
C ASN A 2 23.33 -33.09 1.86
N ILE A 3 22.51 -33.99 1.34
CA ILE A 3 21.05 -33.78 1.22
C ILE A 3 20.37 -33.60 2.58
N ASN A 4 20.86 -34.24 3.63
CA ASN A 4 20.30 -34.14 4.98
C ASN A 4 20.52 -32.74 5.56
N TYR A 5 21.70 -32.14 5.32
CA TYR A 5 21.98 -30.76 5.69
C TYR A 5 21.06 -29.77 4.97
N ILE A 6 20.85 -29.97 3.66
CA ILE A 6 19.95 -29.13 2.85
C ILE A 6 18.51 -29.23 3.37
N ARG A 7 18.02 -30.46 3.60
CA ARG A 7 16.67 -30.69 4.16
C ARG A 7 16.47 -29.97 5.49
N LYS A 8 17.43 -30.10 6.42
CA LYS A 8 17.37 -29.42 7.73
C LYS A 8 17.27 -27.89 7.59
N LYS A 9 17.86 -27.31 6.54
CA LYS A 9 17.85 -25.86 6.30
C LYS A 9 16.59 -25.37 5.59
N ILE A 10 15.97 -26.19 4.73
CA ILE A 10 14.89 -25.74 3.83
C ILE A 10 13.50 -26.21 4.28
N SER A 11 13.37 -27.36 4.94
CA SER A 11 12.06 -28.01 5.17
C SER A 11 11.05 -27.16 5.95
N ASN A 12 11.54 -26.29 6.85
CA ASN A 12 10.70 -25.43 7.70
C ASN A 12 10.81 -23.95 7.32
N ARG A 13 11.46 -23.63 6.20
CA ARG A 13 11.60 -22.26 5.74
C ARG A 13 10.35 -21.85 4.95
N LYS A 14 9.71 -20.75 5.34
CA LYS A 14 8.69 -20.08 4.52
C LYS A 14 9.38 -19.34 3.36
N GLY A 15 8.89 -19.56 2.14
CA GLY A 15 9.32 -18.79 0.98
C GLY A 15 9.10 -17.29 1.19
N ARG A 16 9.95 -16.46 0.58
CA ARG A 16 9.83 -14.99 0.60
C ARG A 16 10.09 -14.48 -0.81
N ALA A 17 9.49 -13.35 -1.16
CA ALA A 17 9.83 -12.66 -2.38
C ALA A 17 11.32 -12.30 -2.38
N LEU A 18 12.01 -12.55 -3.50
CA LEU A 18 13.40 -12.15 -3.67
C LEU A 18 13.44 -10.73 -4.22
N GLY A 19 14.43 -9.93 -3.77
CA GLY A 19 14.59 -8.55 -4.22
C GLY A 19 13.65 -7.55 -3.54
N ILE A 20 12.91 -7.95 -2.49
CA ILE A 20 12.20 -7.01 -1.63
C ILE A 20 13.14 -6.57 -0.51
N GLU A 21 13.31 -5.26 -0.38
CA GLU A 21 14.17 -4.62 0.60
C GLU A 21 13.40 -4.19 1.85
N LYS A 22 12.14 -3.76 1.67
CA LYS A 22 11.28 -3.26 2.74
C LYS A 22 9.85 -3.74 2.55
N ASP A 23 9.25 -4.12 3.67
CA ASP A 23 7.83 -4.43 3.76
C ASP A 23 7.12 -3.24 4.44
N PHE A 24 6.01 -2.81 3.85
CA PHE A 24 5.14 -1.78 4.40
C PHE A 24 3.75 -2.36 4.63
N SER A 25 3.04 -1.81 5.59
CA SER A 25 1.65 -2.16 5.88
C SER A 25 0.80 -0.92 5.97
N VAL A 26 -0.40 -0.98 5.41
CA VAL A 26 -1.34 0.15 5.42
C VAL A 26 -2.73 -0.30 5.83
N LEU A 27 -3.48 0.61 6.45
CA LEU A 27 -4.88 0.41 6.79
C LEU A 27 -5.77 1.25 5.87
N LEU A 28 -6.61 0.60 5.07
CA LEU A 28 -7.76 1.25 4.45
C LEU A 28 -8.84 1.43 5.53
N PRO A 29 -9.08 2.65 6.05
CA PRO A 29 -9.95 2.88 7.18
C PRO A 29 -11.36 3.19 6.68
N LEU A 30 -12.31 2.33 7.01
CA LEU A 30 -13.73 2.61 6.89
C LEU A 30 -14.20 3.37 8.13
N ILE A 31 -14.94 4.46 7.95
CA ILE A 31 -15.51 5.25 9.04
C ILE A 31 -16.95 5.66 8.70
N LYS A 32 -17.81 5.80 9.70
CA LYS A 32 -19.18 6.30 9.51
C LYS A 32 -19.22 7.82 9.59
N VAL A 33 -19.76 8.46 8.56
CA VAL A 33 -20.03 9.90 8.52
C VAL A 33 -21.51 10.09 8.22
N LYS A 34 -22.27 10.68 9.15
CA LYS A 34 -23.72 10.89 9.01
C LYS A 34 -24.47 9.62 8.55
N ASP A 35 -24.16 8.49 9.19
CA ASP A 35 -24.71 7.14 8.91
C ASP A 35 -24.32 6.49 7.57
N GLU A 36 -23.48 7.13 6.75
CA GLU A 36 -22.89 6.56 5.54
C GLU A 36 -21.46 6.05 5.80
N LEU A 37 -21.06 4.96 5.14
CA LEU A 37 -19.68 4.48 5.19
C LEU A 37 -18.81 5.28 4.22
N HIS A 38 -17.70 5.77 4.74
CA HIS A 38 -16.68 6.48 3.99
C HIS A 38 -15.33 5.77 4.13
N ILE A 39 -14.42 6.03 3.20
CA ILE A 39 -13.00 5.72 3.33
C ILE A 39 -12.29 6.98 3.82
N LEU A 40 -11.53 6.88 4.91
CA LEU A 40 -10.68 7.95 5.43
C LEU A 40 -9.32 7.93 4.74
N TYR A 41 -8.83 9.11 4.39
CA TYR A 41 -7.52 9.34 3.80
C TYR A 41 -6.80 10.44 4.57
N GLU A 42 -5.49 10.46 4.38
CA GLU A 42 -4.58 11.43 4.96
C GLU A 42 -3.87 12.19 3.84
N VAL A 43 -3.55 13.45 4.10
CA VAL A 43 -2.55 14.20 3.35
C VAL A 43 -1.28 14.17 4.19
N ARG A 44 -0.20 13.60 3.64
CA ARG A 44 1.08 13.49 4.35
C ARG A 44 1.65 14.87 4.66
N SER A 45 2.15 15.05 5.88
CA SER A 45 2.84 16.25 6.33
C SER A 45 3.97 16.63 5.37
N LYS A 46 4.08 17.94 5.08
CA LYS A 46 5.16 18.47 4.22
C LYS A 46 6.54 18.38 4.87
N LYS A 47 6.59 18.08 6.17
CA LYS A 47 7.84 17.93 6.93
C LYS A 47 8.51 16.56 6.69
N LEU A 48 7.79 15.60 6.10
CA LEU A 48 8.28 14.24 5.90
C LEU A 48 9.30 14.15 4.77
N ASP A 49 10.29 13.27 4.95
CA ASP A 49 11.34 13.01 3.96
C ASP A 49 10.82 12.28 2.71
N THR A 50 9.67 11.58 2.82
CA THR A 50 9.09 10.77 1.76
C THR A 50 7.68 11.19 1.41
N GLN A 51 7.45 11.40 0.11
CA GLN A 51 6.13 11.70 -0.47
C GLN A 51 5.34 12.82 0.25
N PRO A 52 5.97 13.97 0.54
CA PRO A 52 5.32 15.06 1.26
C PRO A 52 4.12 15.60 0.47
N GLY A 53 2.97 15.77 1.16
CA GLY A 53 1.72 16.25 0.57
C GLY A 53 0.98 15.23 -0.31
N GLU A 54 1.46 13.99 -0.43
CA GLU A 54 0.71 12.94 -1.12
C GLU A 54 -0.46 12.44 -0.27
N ILE A 55 -1.51 11.98 -0.96
CA ILE A 55 -2.67 11.35 -0.31
C ILE A 55 -2.38 9.87 -0.07
N SER A 56 -2.48 9.45 1.18
CA SER A 56 -2.20 8.08 1.60
C SER A 56 -3.29 7.52 2.52
N PHE A 57 -3.18 6.22 2.75
CA PHE A 57 -3.76 5.57 3.91
C PHE A 57 -2.77 5.66 5.07
N PRO A 58 -3.25 5.55 6.33
CA PRO A 58 -2.36 5.33 7.45
C PRO A 58 -1.53 4.08 7.23
N GLY A 59 -0.26 4.14 7.57
CA GLY A 59 0.64 3.01 7.41
C GLY A 59 2.10 3.39 7.21
N GLY A 60 2.95 2.40 7.47
CA GLY A 60 4.38 2.59 7.47
C GLY A 60 5.14 1.28 7.37
N MET A 61 6.42 1.33 7.72
CA MET A 61 7.33 0.22 7.54
C MET A 61 7.07 -0.85 8.61
N VAL A 62 7.12 -2.11 8.21
CA VAL A 62 6.93 -3.24 9.13
C VAL A 62 8.19 -3.40 9.98
N GLU A 63 8.03 -3.39 11.30
CA GLU A 63 9.15 -3.55 12.22
C GLU A 63 9.57 -5.02 12.41
N ASN A 64 10.80 -5.24 12.88
CA ASN A 64 11.32 -6.58 13.08
C ASN A 64 10.57 -7.34 14.18
N GLY A 65 9.95 -8.46 13.83
CA GLY A 65 9.15 -9.29 14.75
C GLY A 65 7.67 -8.91 14.79
N GLU A 66 7.28 -7.86 14.07
CA GLU A 66 5.89 -7.41 13.93
C GLU A 66 5.17 -8.23 12.84
N THR A 67 3.86 -8.47 13.02
CA THR A 67 3.04 -8.99 11.91
C THR A 67 2.61 -7.85 11.02
N TYR A 68 2.37 -8.11 9.73
CA TYR A 68 1.90 -7.08 8.80
C TYR A 68 0.64 -6.35 9.29
N LYS A 69 -0.26 -7.07 9.95
CA LYS A 69 -1.48 -6.48 10.53
C LYS A 69 -1.17 -5.58 11.72
N ASP A 70 -0.25 -5.99 12.59
CA ASP A 70 0.11 -5.19 13.77
C ASP A 70 0.77 -3.88 13.34
N ALA A 71 1.61 -3.92 12.30
CA ALA A 71 2.21 -2.73 11.69
C ALA A 71 1.14 -1.74 11.19
N ALA A 72 0.17 -2.21 10.40
CA ALA A 72 -0.92 -1.33 9.93
C ALA A 72 -1.68 -0.67 11.10
N VAL A 73 -1.94 -1.44 12.17
CA VAL A 73 -2.66 -0.93 13.35
C VAL A 73 -1.82 0.08 14.14
N ARG A 74 -0.54 -0.21 14.37
CA ARG A 74 0.38 0.66 15.10
C ARG A 74 0.51 2.02 14.40
N GLU A 75 0.83 2.00 13.11
CA GLU A 75 0.99 3.21 12.30
C GLU A 75 -0.31 4.03 12.30
N THR A 76 -1.48 3.38 12.14
CA THR A 76 -2.77 4.09 12.22
C THR A 76 -2.99 4.76 13.59
N ILE A 77 -2.58 4.10 14.68
CA ILE A 77 -2.68 4.66 16.04
C ILE A 77 -1.77 5.89 16.18
N GLU A 78 -0.55 5.81 15.67
CA GLU A 78 0.46 6.87 15.72
C GLU A 78 0.07 8.07 14.85
N GLU A 79 -0.35 7.84 13.61
CA GLU A 79 -0.71 8.90 12.65
C GLU A 79 -2.04 9.58 13.02
N LEU A 80 -3.06 8.81 13.43
CA LEU A 80 -4.38 9.37 13.77
C LEU A 80 -4.56 9.73 15.25
N ASN A 81 -3.59 9.41 16.12
CA ASN A 81 -3.68 9.55 17.58
C ASN A 81 -4.96 8.93 18.18
N ILE A 82 -5.29 7.70 17.79
CA ILE A 82 -6.49 6.98 18.25
C ILE A 82 -6.14 5.75 19.08
N GLY A 83 -7.11 5.24 19.85
CA GLY A 83 -6.96 4.01 20.61
C GLY A 83 -7.05 2.76 19.72
N LYS A 84 -6.38 1.68 20.13
CA LYS A 84 -6.48 0.37 19.44
C LYS A 84 -7.90 -0.15 19.41
N GLU A 85 -8.67 0.10 20.45
CA GLU A 85 -10.10 -0.24 20.59
C GLU A 85 -10.98 0.45 19.53
N ASN A 86 -10.53 1.56 18.97
CA ASN A 86 -11.21 2.24 17.87
C ASN A 86 -11.04 1.52 16.54
N ILE A 87 -10.12 0.55 16.42
CA ILE A 87 -9.81 -0.12 15.15
C ILE A 87 -10.27 -1.58 15.19
N ALA A 88 -11.18 -1.93 14.30
CA ALA A 88 -11.57 -3.32 14.07
C ALA A 88 -11.16 -3.78 12.67
N ILE A 89 -10.13 -4.62 12.58
CA ILE A 89 -9.71 -5.23 11.31
C ILE A 89 -10.83 -6.14 10.77
N ILE A 90 -11.22 -5.90 9.53
CA ILE A 90 -12.25 -6.64 8.79
C ILE A 90 -11.61 -7.73 7.93
N GLY A 91 -10.48 -7.45 7.29
CA GLY A 91 -9.82 -8.41 6.40
C GLY A 91 -8.54 -7.87 5.77
N GLU A 92 -7.87 -8.74 5.02
CA GLU A 92 -6.66 -8.44 4.26
C GLU A 92 -7.04 -8.26 2.77
N LEU A 93 -6.36 -7.32 2.09
CA LEU A 93 -6.46 -7.13 0.64
C LEU A 93 -5.28 -7.78 -0.07
N ASP A 94 -5.29 -7.78 -1.40
CA ASP A 94 -4.17 -8.29 -2.17
C ASP A 94 -2.91 -7.42 -1.93
N TYR A 95 -1.80 -8.06 -1.56
CA TYR A 95 -0.54 -7.36 -1.36
C TYR A 95 0.08 -6.92 -2.70
N ILE A 96 0.80 -5.81 -2.67
CA ILE A 96 1.43 -5.22 -3.86
C ILE A 96 2.94 -5.41 -3.77
N MET A 97 3.53 -6.00 -4.80
CA MET A 97 4.96 -5.91 -5.06
C MET A 97 5.21 -4.81 -6.08
N THR A 98 5.97 -3.79 -5.70
CA THR A 98 6.29 -2.67 -6.57
C THR A 98 7.52 -2.97 -7.43
N PRO A 99 7.69 -2.27 -8.56
CA PRO A 99 8.92 -2.35 -9.36
C PRO A 99 10.15 -1.72 -8.66
N PHE A 100 9.98 -1.12 -7.48
CA PHE A 100 11.02 -0.41 -6.72
C PHE A 100 11.41 -1.17 -5.45
N ASN A 101 11.34 -2.50 -5.48
CA ASN A 101 11.83 -3.39 -4.42
C ASN A 101 11.11 -3.26 -3.06
N ILE A 102 9.90 -2.71 -3.01
CA ILE A 102 9.08 -2.69 -1.78
C ILE A 102 7.82 -3.54 -1.95
N SER A 103 7.39 -4.14 -0.84
CA SER A 103 6.10 -4.81 -0.73
C SER A 103 5.16 -4.02 0.18
N ILE A 104 3.86 -4.05 -0.11
CA ILE A 104 2.84 -3.34 0.65
C ILE A 104 1.70 -4.31 0.96
N TYR A 105 1.35 -4.42 2.25
CA TYR A 105 0.31 -5.28 2.78
C TYR A 105 -0.88 -4.45 3.26
N PRO A 106 -1.96 -4.35 2.47
CA PRO A 106 -3.13 -3.57 2.84
C PRO A 106 -4.14 -4.37 3.67
N PHE A 107 -4.66 -3.74 4.72
CA PHE A 107 -5.73 -4.26 5.57
C PHE A 107 -6.93 -3.33 5.54
N VAL A 108 -8.14 -3.87 5.61
CA VAL A 108 -9.36 -3.07 5.79
C VAL A 108 -9.71 -3.05 7.27
N GLY A 109 -9.91 -1.86 7.85
CA GLY A 109 -10.36 -1.70 9.23
C GLY A 109 -11.59 -0.81 9.33
N LEU A 110 -12.47 -1.08 10.29
CA LEU A 110 -13.54 -0.17 10.67
C LEU A 110 -13.08 0.66 11.87
N LEU A 111 -13.07 1.98 11.70
CA LEU A 111 -12.91 2.96 12.76
C LEU A 111 -14.24 3.11 13.51
N LYS A 112 -14.25 2.78 14.81
CA LYS A 112 -15.42 2.74 15.70
C LYS A 112 -15.32 3.82 16.76
N ASP A 113 -16.49 4.31 17.17
CA ASP A 113 -16.63 5.26 18.29
C ASP A 113 -15.82 6.57 18.10
N LEU A 114 -15.58 6.94 16.84
CA LEU A 114 -14.88 8.15 16.43
C LEU A 114 -15.80 9.01 15.57
N LYS A 115 -15.67 10.33 15.73
CA LYS A 115 -16.20 11.31 14.77
C LYS A 115 -15.02 11.87 13.99
N THR A 116 -15.15 11.96 12.67
CA THR A 116 -14.08 12.49 11.79
C THR A 116 -13.53 13.82 12.28
N ASP A 117 -14.42 14.74 12.63
CA ASP A 117 -14.08 16.11 13.01
C ASP A 117 -13.44 16.22 14.40
N SER A 118 -13.35 15.11 15.15
CA SER A 118 -12.73 15.05 16.47
C SER A 118 -11.43 14.24 16.51
N ILE A 119 -10.95 13.74 15.37
CA ILE A 119 -9.66 13.04 15.30
C ILE A 119 -8.55 14.08 15.36
N ASP A 120 -7.76 14.04 16.44
CA ASP A 120 -6.63 14.95 16.67
C ASP A 120 -5.33 14.29 16.22
N PHE A 121 -5.16 14.14 14.91
CA PHE A 121 -4.05 13.42 14.29
C PHE A 121 -2.66 14.02 14.59
N ASN A 122 -1.60 13.26 14.36
CA ASN A 122 -0.23 13.69 14.58
C ASN A 122 0.24 14.65 13.48
N TYR A 123 0.27 15.96 13.77
CA TYR A 123 0.68 17.02 12.85
C TYR A 123 2.15 16.99 12.39
N ASP A 124 2.99 16.11 12.93
CA ASP A 124 4.32 15.88 12.39
C ASP A 124 4.30 14.96 11.17
N GLU A 125 3.31 14.08 11.07
CA GLU A 125 3.18 13.05 10.04
C GLU A 125 1.99 13.31 9.09
N VAL A 126 0.90 13.88 9.60
CA VAL A 126 -0.34 14.15 8.87
C VAL A 126 -0.61 15.65 8.83
N GLU A 127 -0.85 16.19 7.65
CA GLU A 127 -1.24 17.61 7.46
C GLU A 127 -2.76 17.78 7.61
N GLU A 128 -3.51 16.83 7.05
CA GLU A 128 -4.96 16.89 6.92
C GLU A 128 -5.53 15.47 6.82
N ILE A 129 -6.74 15.27 7.34
CA ILE A 129 -7.54 14.08 7.06
C ILE A 129 -8.82 14.49 6.32
N PHE A 130 -9.27 13.63 5.42
CA PHE A 130 -10.55 13.79 4.76
C PHE A 130 -11.18 12.43 4.52
N THR A 131 -12.47 12.42 4.17
CA THR A 131 -13.18 11.18 3.90
C THR A 131 -13.91 11.26 2.58
N VAL A 132 -14.03 10.12 1.90
CA VAL A 132 -14.76 10.01 0.64
C VAL A 132 -15.83 8.93 0.81
N PRO A 133 -17.10 9.22 0.47
CA PRO A 133 -18.18 8.24 0.55
C PRO A 133 -17.82 6.96 -0.20
N LEU A 134 -18.10 5.79 0.39
CA LEU A 134 -17.86 4.51 -0.28
C LEU A 134 -18.70 4.38 -1.56
N SER A 135 -19.91 4.95 -1.56
CA SER A 135 -20.82 5.05 -2.71
C SER A 135 -20.14 5.69 -3.92
N PHE A 136 -19.38 6.77 -3.74
CA PHE A 136 -18.62 7.42 -4.81
C PHE A 136 -17.70 6.45 -5.55
N PHE A 137 -16.95 5.61 -4.82
CA PHE A 137 -16.03 4.66 -5.43
C PHE A 137 -16.75 3.47 -6.08
N ILE A 138 -17.92 3.09 -5.60
CA ILE A 138 -18.76 2.05 -6.21
C ILE A 138 -19.29 2.52 -7.57
N GLU A 139 -19.71 3.78 -7.64
CA GLU A 139 -20.33 4.40 -8.82
C GLU A 139 -19.32 4.95 -9.84
N SER A 140 -18.11 5.30 -9.39
CA SER A 140 -17.07 5.92 -10.22
C SER A 140 -15.94 4.97 -10.55
N GLU A 141 -15.63 4.80 -11.83
CA GLU A 141 -14.41 4.11 -12.25
C GLU A 141 -13.22 5.08 -12.28
N PRO A 142 -12.04 4.67 -11.78
CA PRO A 142 -10.86 5.53 -11.80
C PRO A 142 -10.32 5.69 -13.23
N LEU A 143 -9.69 6.84 -13.51
CA LEU A 143 -8.84 6.94 -14.69
C LEU A 143 -7.66 5.99 -14.54
N LYS A 144 -7.27 5.32 -15.63
CA LYS A 144 -6.18 4.36 -15.65
C LYS A 144 -5.19 4.69 -16.75
N TYR A 145 -3.93 4.84 -16.34
CA TYR A 145 -2.80 5.02 -17.24
C TYR A 145 -1.73 3.97 -16.94
N TYR A 146 -0.74 3.85 -17.83
CA TYR A 146 0.37 2.93 -17.66
C TYR A 146 1.69 3.68 -17.68
N ILE A 147 2.54 3.41 -16.68
CA ILE A 147 3.96 3.73 -16.74
C ILE A 147 4.66 2.56 -17.43
N HIS A 148 5.48 2.85 -18.43
CA HIS A 148 6.31 1.86 -19.08
C HIS A 148 7.62 1.69 -18.30
N ILE A 149 7.94 0.46 -17.94
CA ILE A 149 9.18 0.11 -17.23
C ILE A 149 10.12 -0.53 -18.24
N GLU A 150 11.26 0.12 -18.43
CA GLU A 150 12.32 -0.35 -19.32
C GLU A 150 13.60 -0.57 -18.50
N PRO A 151 14.26 -1.73 -18.63
CA PRO A 151 15.54 -1.96 -17.98
C PRO A 151 16.59 -0.99 -18.51
N ARG A 152 17.30 -0.33 -17.59
CA ARG A 152 18.52 0.39 -17.86
C ARG A 152 19.64 -0.29 -17.10
N THR A 153 20.73 -0.58 -17.80
CA THR A 153 21.91 -1.21 -17.20
C THR A 153 22.96 -0.15 -16.88
N ASP A 154 23.82 -0.46 -15.91
CA ASP A 154 25.03 0.32 -15.64
C ASP A 154 26.03 0.23 -16.81
N ASP A 155 26.96 1.18 -16.87
CA ASP A 155 27.93 1.30 -17.96
C ASP A 155 28.87 0.08 -18.06
N ASP A 156 29.14 -0.58 -16.93
CA ASP A 156 30.02 -1.75 -16.81
C ASP A 156 29.28 -3.09 -16.86
N PHE A 157 27.99 -3.08 -17.23
CA PHE A 157 27.19 -4.29 -17.31
C PHE A 157 27.86 -5.36 -18.21
N PRO A 158 28.08 -6.59 -17.70
CA PRO A 158 28.95 -7.56 -18.35
C PRO A 158 28.22 -8.30 -19.47
N TYR A 159 27.92 -7.61 -20.57
CA TYR A 159 27.23 -8.19 -21.72
C TYR A 159 27.94 -9.43 -22.29
N HIS A 160 29.26 -9.53 -22.16
CA HIS A 160 30.03 -10.68 -22.59
C HIS A 160 29.70 -11.99 -21.84
N LEU A 161 29.01 -11.92 -20.70
CA LEU A 161 28.61 -13.08 -19.90
C LEU A 161 27.19 -13.58 -20.21
N ILE A 162 26.43 -12.87 -21.04
CA ILE A 162 25.03 -13.23 -21.35
C ILE A 162 24.85 -13.60 -22.82
N GLN A 163 23.82 -14.41 -23.08
CA GLN A 163 23.43 -14.73 -24.44
C GLN A 163 23.05 -13.46 -25.20
N ASN A 164 23.44 -13.36 -26.47
CA ASN A 164 23.19 -12.21 -27.35
C ASN A 164 23.85 -10.89 -26.91
N GLY A 165 24.66 -10.88 -25.85
CA GLY A 165 25.43 -9.71 -25.45
C GLY A 165 24.63 -8.41 -25.40
N LYS A 166 25.12 -7.37 -26.08
CA LYS A 166 24.46 -6.05 -26.15
C LYS A 166 23.09 -6.09 -26.83
N ASP A 167 22.82 -7.10 -27.65
CA ASP A 167 21.55 -7.32 -28.34
C ASP A 167 20.55 -8.14 -27.50
N TYR A 168 20.82 -8.34 -26.21
CA TYR A 168 19.90 -9.04 -25.31
C TYR A 168 18.53 -8.34 -25.29
N ASN A 169 17.48 -9.10 -25.59
CA ASN A 169 16.12 -8.58 -25.64
C ASN A 169 15.51 -8.50 -24.23
N TRP A 170 15.74 -7.36 -23.59
CA TRP A 170 15.20 -7.05 -22.26
C TRP A 170 13.67 -7.06 -22.25
N ARG A 171 13.09 -7.74 -21.25
CA ARG A 171 11.64 -7.66 -21.02
C ARG A 171 11.28 -6.25 -20.58
N LYS A 172 10.26 -5.69 -21.24
CA LYS A 172 9.63 -4.42 -20.88
C LYS A 172 8.36 -4.69 -20.09
N GLY A 173 8.10 -3.87 -19.08
CA GLY A 173 6.93 -3.96 -18.22
C GLY A 173 5.97 -2.79 -18.42
N LYS A 174 4.75 -2.94 -17.92
CA LYS A 174 3.81 -1.84 -17.72
C LYS A 174 3.30 -1.88 -16.29
N TYR A 175 3.28 -0.72 -15.63
CA TYR A 175 2.76 -0.54 -14.29
C TYR A 175 1.50 0.33 -14.34
N PRO A 176 0.32 -0.18 -13.93
CA PRO A 176 -0.91 0.59 -13.96
C PRO A 176 -0.90 1.66 -12.86
N VAL A 177 -1.34 2.86 -13.20
CA VAL A 177 -1.54 3.99 -12.28
C VAL A 177 -3.00 4.42 -12.37
N TYR A 178 -3.65 4.48 -11.22
CA TYR A 178 -5.06 4.84 -11.09
C TYR A 178 -5.21 6.25 -10.52
N PHE A 179 -6.30 6.92 -10.88
CA PHE A 179 -6.65 8.25 -10.38
C PHE A 179 -8.15 8.34 -10.10
N TYR A 180 -8.49 8.69 -8.87
CA TYR A 180 -9.82 9.14 -8.48
C TYR A 180 -9.77 10.64 -8.22
N LYS A 181 -10.70 11.38 -8.81
CA LYS A 181 -10.88 12.81 -8.54
C LYS A 181 -12.15 12.97 -7.72
N TYR A 182 -12.01 13.45 -6.49
CA TYR A 182 -13.13 13.73 -5.60
C TYR A 182 -12.98 15.14 -5.06
N GLU A 183 -13.90 16.03 -5.43
CA GLU A 183 -13.78 17.47 -5.16
C GLU A 183 -12.40 18.00 -5.61
N ASP A 184 -11.62 18.56 -4.69
CA ASP A 184 -10.27 19.08 -4.92
C ASP A 184 -9.17 18.02 -4.68
N TYR A 185 -9.54 16.83 -4.21
CA TYR A 185 -8.61 15.74 -3.94
C TYR A 185 -8.37 14.83 -5.15
N ILE A 186 -7.09 14.53 -5.39
CA ILE A 186 -6.67 13.57 -6.41
C ILE A 186 -6.01 12.38 -5.70
N ILE A 187 -6.78 11.32 -5.48
CA ILE A 187 -6.26 10.07 -4.93
C ILE A 187 -5.65 9.30 -6.10
N TRP A 188 -4.34 9.06 -6.06
CA TRP A 188 -3.64 8.45 -7.20
C TRP A 188 -2.58 7.42 -6.77
N GLY A 189 -1.93 6.79 -7.75
CA GLY A 189 -0.79 5.92 -7.49
C GLY A 189 -1.17 4.63 -6.76
N ILE A 190 -0.37 4.27 -5.75
CA ILE A 190 -0.55 3.05 -4.96
C ILE A 190 -1.83 3.13 -4.13
N THR A 191 -2.11 4.28 -3.50
CA THR A 191 -3.32 4.52 -2.71
C THR A 191 -4.57 4.24 -3.55
N ALA A 192 -4.68 4.84 -4.74
CA ALA A 192 -5.79 4.58 -5.65
C ALA A 192 -5.86 3.13 -6.14
N ARG A 193 -4.71 2.46 -6.30
CA ARG A 193 -4.65 1.05 -6.68
C ARG A 193 -5.21 0.14 -5.58
N ILE A 194 -4.90 0.42 -4.31
CA ILE A 194 -5.44 -0.30 -3.15
C ILE A 194 -6.95 -0.05 -3.05
N THR A 195 -7.39 1.21 -3.17
CA THR A 195 -8.83 1.53 -3.24
C THR A 195 -9.51 0.75 -4.35
N LYS A 196 -8.96 0.74 -5.57
CA LYS A 196 -9.55 -0.01 -6.69
C LYS A 196 -9.61 -1.51 -6.41
N ASN A 197 -8.58 -2.11 -5.81
CA ASN A 197 -8.59 -3.53 -5.42
C ASN A 197 -9.70 -3.83 -4.41
N PHE A 198 -9.84 -3.01 -3.36
CA PHE A 198 -10.93 -3.12 -2.41
C PHE A 198 -12.30 -3.06 -3.08
N ILE A 199 -12.51 -2.08 -3.96
CA ILE A 199 -13.76 -1.91 -4.71
C ILE A 199 -14.06 -3.10 -5.63
N ASP A 200 -13.03 -3.63 -6.32
CA ASP A 200 -13.18 -4.80 -7.17
C ASP A 200 -13.58 -6.04 -6.37
N ILE A 201 -12.99 -6.24 -5.19
CA ILE A 201 -13.32 -7.36 -4.30
C ILE A 201 -14.78 -7.27 -3.85
N ILE A 202 -15.25 -6.10 -3.39
CA ILE A 202 -16.64 -5.97 -2.91
C ILE A 202 -17.69 -5.98 -4.04
N LYS A 203 -17.32 -5.61 -5.27
CA LYS A 203 -18.21 -5.68 -6.45
C LYS A 203 -18.23 -7.08 -7.07
N SER A 204 -17.23 -7.91 -6.80
CA SER A 204 -17.21 -9.28 -7.30
C SER A 204 -18.37 -10.09 -6.70
N SER A 205 -19.09 -10.85 -7.54
CA SER A 205 -20.09 -11.79 -7.04
C SER A 205 -19.38 -12.93 -6.30
N THR A 206 -19.88 -13.31 -5.12
CA THR A 206 -19.39 -14.48 -4.38
C THR A 206 -19.48 -15.76 -5.21
#